data_AF-A0A1Q8JXQ5-F1
#
_entry.id   AF-A0A1Q8JXQ5-F1
#
_cell.length_a   1.000
_cell.length_b   1.000
_cell.length_c   1.000
_cell.angle_alpha   90.00
_cell.angle_beta   90.00
_cell.angle_gamma   90.00
#
_symmetry.space_group_name_H-M   'P 1'
#
loop_
_entity.id
_entity.type
_entity.pdbx_description
1 polymer ?
#
loop_
_entity_poly.entity_id
_entity_poly.type
_entity_poly.pdbx_seq_one_letter_code
_entity_poly.pdbx_strand_id
1 'polypeptide(L)'
;MDELVGPPAARDASESAYVVDPVSLLLHRERARHHTELAQTREQVIALLASPTASLLTALDADLAEVATTAVEAMAVLRRHQGPELAPDQVEEVSGAVGDYLATAARLCRSTLAIHLTLEAQVRSDTS
;
A
#
# COMPACT_ATOMS: atom_id res chain seq x y z
N MET A 1 -21.35 -50.91 -44.68
CA MET A 1 -22.40 -50.10 -44.04
C MET A 1 -22.43 -50.52 -42.58
N ASP A 2 -21.39 -50.19 -41.84
CA ASP A 2 -21.03 -48.90 -41.22
C ASP A 2 -21.53 -48.82 -39.78
N GLU A 3 -20.58 -48.49 -38.92
CA GLU A 3 -20.59 -48.61 -37.48
C GLU A 3 -21.48 -47.59 -36.78
N LEU A 4 -21.95 -48.04 -35.61
CA LEU A 4 -22.31 -47.30 -34.40
C LEU A 4 -21.81 -45.85 -34.33
N VAL A 5 -22.73 -44.88 -34.36
CA VAL A 5 -22.55 -43.58 -33.68
C VAL A 5 -23.88 -43.16 -33.07
N GLY A 6 -24.06 -43.49 -31.79
CA GLY A 6 -25.08 -42.85 -30.96
C GLY A 6 -24.75 -41.36 -30.79
N PRO A 7 -25.76 -40.48 -30.70
CA PRO A 7 -25.53 -39.03 -30.60
C PRO A 7 -24.68 -38.70 -29.37
N PRO A 8 -23.73 -37.77 -29.47
CA PRO A 8 -22.88 -37.41 -28.36
C PRO A 8 -23.71 -36.83 -27.22
N ALA A 9 -23.47 -37.34 -26.01
CA ALA A 9 -23.97 -36.77 -24.79
C ALA A 9 -23.62 -35.27 -24.76
N ALA A 10 -24.63 -34.42 -24.72
CA ALA A 10 -24.49 -33.01 -24.43
C ALA A 10 -23.83 -32.88 -23.06
N ARG A 11 -22.51 -32.64 -23.06
CA ARG A 11 -21.80 -32.23 -21.85
C ARG A 11 -22.34 -30.88 -21.46
N ASP A 12 -22.98 -30.85 -20.30
CA ASP A 12 -23.05 -29.69 -19.43
C ASP A 12 -21.69 -29.00 -19.38
N ALA A 13 -21.66 -27.78 -19.90
CA ALA A 13 -20.80 -26.73 -19.39
C ALA A 13 -21.55 -25.44 -19.71
N SER A 14 -22.47 -25.10 -18.81
CA SER A 14 -22.81 -23.70 -18.56
C SER A 14 -21.47 -22.99 -18.32
N GLU A 15 -20.95 -22.36 -19.36
CA GLU A 15 -19.95 -21.30 -19.23
C GLU A 15 -20.65 -20.18 -18.45
N SER A 16 -20.72 -20.35 -17.13
CA SER A 16 -20.92 -19.23 -16.24
C SER A 16 -19.69 -18.36 -16.45
N ALA A 17 -19.83 -17.36 -17.32
CA ALA A 17 -18.91 -16.24 -17.34
C ALA A 17 -18.73 -15.82 -15.88
N TYR A 18 -17.54 -16.03 -15.34
CA TYR A 18 -17.20 -15.55 -14.01
C TYR A 18 -17.38 -14.04 -14.10
N VAL A 19 -18.52 -13.54 -13.64
CA VAL A 19 -18.74 -12.12 -13.42
C VAL A 19 -17.83 -11.80 -12.26
N VAL A 20 -16.58 -11.48 -12.58
CA VAL A 20 -15.59 -11.08 -11.61
C VAL A 20 -16.09 -9.75 -11.06
N ASP A 21 -16.71 -9.80 -9.89
CA ASP A 21 -17.23 -8.63 -9.20
C ASP A 21 -16.04 -7.69 -8.90
N PRO A 22 -15.97 -6.51 -9.54
CA PRO A 22 -14.86 -5.59 -9.37
C PRO A 22 -14.73 -5.10 -7.91
N VAL A 23 -15.83 -5.09 -7.14
CA VAL A 23 -15.78 -4.77 -5.70
C VAL A 23 -15.08 -5.89 -4.94
N SER A 24 -15.38 -7.15 -5.25
CA SER A 24 -14.68 -8.31 -4.67
C SER A 24 -13.18 -8.33 -5.03
N LEU A 25 -12.80 -7.95 -6.25
CA LEU A 25 -11.38 -7.80 -6.63
C LEU A 25 -10.71 -6.64 -5.89
N LEU A 26 -11.37 -5.48 -5.76
CA LEU A 26 -10.86 -4.34 -5.01
C LEU A 26 -10.70 -4.69 -3.53
N LEU A 27 -11.69 -5.38 -2.94
CA LEU A 27 -11.61 -5.89 -1.56
C LEU A 27 -10.50 -6.93 -1.40
N HIS A 28 -10.27 -7.79 -2.38
CA HIS A 28 -9.18 -8.78 -2.31
C HIS A 28 -7.81 -8.10 -2.47
N ARG A 29 -7.70 -7.10 -3.35
CA ARG A 29 -6.48 -6.31 -3.55
C ARG A 29 -6.16 -5.47 -2.32
N GLU A 30 -7.17 -4.84 -1.72
CA GLU A 30 -7.02 -4.11 -0.46
C GLU A 30 -6.74 -5.05 0.71
N ARG A 31 -7.36 -6.24 0.79
CA ARG A 31 -7.00 -7.24 1.82
C ARG A 31 -5.57 -7.74 1.68
N ALA A 32 -5.11 -7.98 0.45
CA ALA A 32 -3.72 -8.39 0.19
C ALA A 32 -2.75 -7.26 0.56
N ARG A 33 -3.07 -6.02 0.19
CA ARG A 33 -2.32 -4.82 0.55
C ARG A 33 -2.24 -4.62 2.06
N HIS A 34 -3.38 -4.74 2.75
CA HIS A 34 -3.47 -4.71 4.21
C HIS A 34 -2.61 -5.80 4.87
N HIS A 35 -2.56 -7.02 4.34
CA HIS A 35 -1.71 -8.07 4.91
C HIS A 35 -0.22 -7.75 4.77
N THR A 36 0.21 -7.26 3.61
CA THR A 36 1.59 -6.83 3.39
C THR A 36 1.95 -5.64 4.30
N GLU A 37 1.05 -4.65 4.39
CA GLU A 37 1.25 -3.48 5.25
C GLU A 37 1.29 -3.86 6.74
N LEU A 38 0.46 -4.81 7.17
CA LEU A 38 0.43 -5.30 8.55
C LEU A 38 1.65 -6.17 8.88
N ALA A 39 2.13 -6.97 7.93
CA ALA A 39 3.40 -7.71 8.06
C ALA A 39 4.60 -6.76 8.20
N GLN A 40 4.69 -5.73 7.35
CA GLN A 40 5.73 -4.70 7.45
C GLN A 40 5.65 -3.92 8.77
N THR A 41 4.45 -3.54 9.21
CA THR A 41 4.26 -2.87 10.49
C THR A 41 4.72 -3.75 11.65
N ARG A 42 4.42 -5.06 11.59
CA ARG A 42 4.86 -6.01 12.61
C ARG A 42 6.38 -6.15 12.67
N GLU A 43 7.06 -6.25 11.53
CA GLU A 43 8.52 -6.28 11.46
C GLU A 43 9.14 -5.01 12.03
N GLN A 44 8.58 -3.85 11.71
CA GLN A 44 8.99 -2.56 12.28
C GLN A 44 8.81 -2.55 13.81
N VAL A 45 7.65 -2.97 14.35
CA VAL A 45 7.42 -3.03 15.80
C VAL A 45 8.46 -3.93 16.50
N ILE A 46 8.81 -5.08 15.93
CA ILE A 46 9.84 -5.96 16.48
C ILE A 46 11.21 -5.27 16.52
N ALA A 47 11.59 -4.57 15.45
CA ALA A 47 12.85 -3.82 15.41
C ALA A 47 12.86 -2.64 16.40
N LEU A 48 11.72 -1.97 16.57
CA LEU A 48 11.56 -0.83 17.48
C LEU A 48 11.64 -1.25 18.96
N LEU A 49 11.11 -2.42 19.32
CA LEU A 49 11.21 -2.97 20.69
C LEU A 49 12.66 -3.21 21.14
N ALA A 50 13.58 -3.42 20.19
CA ALA A 50 15.01 -3.59 20.46
C ALA A 50 15.78 -2.24 20.46
N SER A 51 15.14 -1.13 20.10
CA SER A 51 15.79 0.19 19.97
C SER A 51 15.53 1.11 21.17
N PRO A 52 16.52 1.94 21.56
CA PRO A 52 16.31 3.02 22.52
C PRO A 52 15.31 4.05 21.99
N THR A 53 14.42 4.56 22.85
CA THR A 53 13.40 5.57 22.49
C THR A 53 13.98 6.82 21.80
N ALA A 54 15.18 7.25 22.17
CA ALA A 54 15.87 8.37 21.54
C ALA A 54 16.21 8.12 20.05
N SER A 55 16.55 6.88 19.69
CA SER A 55 16.78 6.49 18.30
C SER A 55 15.48 6.50 17.50
N LEU A 56 14.35 6.20 18.13
CA LEU A 56 13.02 6.22 17.49
C LEU A 56 12.56 7.64 17.16
N LEU A 57 12.76 8.58 18.08
CA LEU A 57 12.45 9.99 17.86
C LEU A 57 13.30 10.59 16.74
N THR A 58 14.59 10.23 16.69
CA THR A 58 15.49 10.69 15.61
C THR A 58 15.07 10.13 14.24
N ALA A 59 14.61 8.88 14.19
CA ALA A 59 14.07 8.28 12.97
C ALA A 59 12.77 8.96 12.50
N LEU A 60 11.89 9.36 13.42
CA LEU A 60 10.70 10.15 13.10
C LEU A 60 11.03 11.53 12.54
N ASP A 61 12.03 12.21 13.10
CA ASP A 61 12.47 13.52 12.58
C ASP A 61 12.99 13.38 11.14
N ALA A 62 13.72 12.31 10.84
CA ALA A 62 14.19 12.02 9.49
C ALA A 62 13.03 11.71 8.52
N ASP A 63 12.07 10.86 8.94
CA ASP A 63 10.88 10.56 8.15
C ASP A 63 10.03 11.83 7.88
N LEU A 64 9.87 12.70 8.87
CA LEU A 64 9.17 13.99 8.74
C LEU A 64 9.87 14.93 7.74
N ALA A 65 11.21 15.01 7.81
CA ALA A 65 12.00 15.79 6.86
C ALA A 65 11.86 15.26 5.43
N GLU A 66 11.80 13.94 5.24
CA GLU A 66 11.61 13.31 3.93
C GLU A 66 10.20 13.56 3.37
N VAL A 67 9.16 13.50 4.21
CA VAL A 67 7.80 13.89 3.81
C VAL A 67 7.74 15.35 3.37
N ALA A 68 8.37 16.25 4.13
CA ALA A 68 8.41 17.67 3.77
C ALA A 68 9.13 17.89 2.43
N THR A 69 10.23 17.17 2.21
CA THR A 69 11.02 17.25 0.97
C THR A 69 10.23 16.77 -0.24
N THR A 70 9.66 15.56 -0.15
CA THR A 70 8.85 14.98 -1.24
C THR A 70 7.57 15.78 -1.51
N ALA A 71 6.97 16.40 -0.49
CA ALA A 71 5.86 17.33 -0.66
C ALA A 71 6.26 18.57 -1.47
N VAL A 72 7.42 19.17 -1.17
CA VAL A 72 7.95 20.32 -1.92
C VAL A 72 8.23 19.96 -3.37
N GLU A 73 8.82 18.80 -3.62
CA GLU A 73 9.09 18.28 -4.96
C GLU A 73 7.79 18.04 -5.74
N ALA A 74 6.81 17.38 -5.14
CA ALA A 74 5.50 17.15 -5.74
C ALA A 74 4.78 18.47 -6.05
N MET A 75 4.81 19.45 -5.13
CA MET A 75 4.26 20.78 -5.37
C MET A 75 4.98 21.50 -6.52
N ALA A 76 6.30 21.35 -6.65
CA ALA A 76 7.06 21.94 -7.75
C ALA A 76 6.68 21.33 -9.10
N VAL A 77 6.46 20.01 -9.17
CA VAL A 77 5.97 19.30 -10.37
C VAL A 77 4.56 19.77 -10.73
N LEU A 78 3.64 19.81 -9.77
CA LEU A 78 2.27 20.29 -9.99
C LEU A 78 2.21 21.74 -10.48
N ARG A 79 3.11 22.61 -9.98
CA ARG A 79 3.20 24.01 -10.44
C ARG A 79 3.73 24.15 -11.86
N ARG A 80 4.59 23.22 -12.32
CA ARG A 80 5.09 23.21 -13.71
C ARG A 80 4.00 22.84 -14.71
N HIS A 81 2.97 22.11 -14.26
CA HIS A 81 1.96 21.48 -15.11
C HIS A 81 0.53 21.98 -14.84
N GLN A 82 0.32 23.30 -14.72
CA GLN A 82 -0.97 23.91 -14.35
C GLN A 82 -2.02 24.00 -15.50
N GLY A 83 -1.91 23.15 -16.53
CA GLY A 83 -2.82 23.14 -17.69
C GLY A 83 -4.06 22.27 -17.49
N PRO A 84 -5.19 22.57 -18.18
CA PRO A 84 -6.40 21.74 -18.14
C PRO A 84 -6.23 20.39 -18.86
N GLU A 85 -5.25 20.28 -19.75
CA GLU A 85 -4.88 19.04 -20.43
C GLU A 85 -3.38 18.80 -20.24
N LEU A 86 -3.05 17.64 -19.68
CA LEU A 86 -1.68 17.17 -19.50
C LEU A 86 -1.34 16.23 -20.64
N ALA A 87 -0.16 16.42 -21.23
CA ALA A 87 0.39 15.43 -22.15
C ALA A 87 0.72 14.12 -21.36
N PRO A 88 0.69 12.94 -22.00
CA PRO A 88 0.88 11.65 -21.31
C PRO A 88 2.17 11.56 -20.48
N ASP A 89 3.26 12.14 -20.96
CA ASP A 89 4.55 12.27 -20.27
C ASP A 89 4.47 13.16 -19.01
N GLN A 90 3.65 14.21 -19.05
CA GLN A 90 3.40 15.08 -17.90
C GLN A 90 2.52 14.40 -16.86
N VAL A 91 1.55 13.58 -17.30
CA VAL A 91 0.73 12.75 -16.39
C VAL A 91 1.61 11.76 -15.63
N GLU A 92 2.56 11.12 -16.30
CA GLU A 92 3.51 10.19 -15.67
C GLU A 92 4.40 10.92 -14.65
N GLU A 93 4.95 12.09 -15.00
CA GLU A 93 5.78 12.89 -14.08
C GLU A 93 4.98 13.35 -12.83
N VAL A 94 3.77 13.89 -13.04
CA VAL A 94 2.89 14.33 -11.94
C VAL A 94 2.48 13.15 -11.07
N SER A 95 2.08 12.04 -11.68
CA SER A 95 1.67 10.82 -10.96
C SER A 95 2.83 10.22 -10.18
N GLY A 96 4.04 10.22 -10.72
CA GLY A 96 5.25 9.76 -10.04
C GLY A 96 5.53 10.60 -8.80
N ALA A 97 5.61 11.91 -8.96
CA ALA A 97 5.93 12.82 -7.85
C ALA A 97 4.88 12.81 -6.73
N VAL A 98 3.59 12.77 -7.09
CA VAL A 98 2.50 12.64 -6.10
C VAL A 98 2.53 11.25 -5.46
N GLY A 99 2.80 10.20 -6.23
CA GLY A 99 2.94 8.84 -5.75
C GLY A 99 4.05 8.68 -4.71
N ASP A 100 5.21 9.27 -4.98
CA ASP A 100 6.37 9.25 -4.07
C ASP A 100 6.04 9.98 -2.76
N TYR A 101 5.45 11.17 -2.83
CA TYR A 101 4.98 11.89 -1.64
C TYR A 101 3.99 11.05 -0.80
N LEU A 102 2.98 10.44 -1.44
CA LEU A 102 2.01 9.60 -0.74
C LEU A 102 2.64 8.35 -0.14
N ALA A 103 3.62 7.75 -0.81
CA ALA A 103 4.36 6.59 -0.30
C ALA A 103 5.18 6.95 0.94
N THR A 104 5.88 8.09 0.92
CA THR A 104 6.65 8.59 2.07
C THR A 104 5.74 8.97 3.23
N ALA A 105 4.61 9.64 2.97
CA ALA A 105 3.61 9.94 4.00
C ALA A 105 3.03 8.67 4.64
N ALA A 106 2.70 7.65 3.84
CA ALA A 106 2.23 6.37 4.35
C ALA A 106 3.30 5.66 5.21
N ARG A 107 4.58 5.79 4.86
CA ARG A 107 5.69 5.28 5.67
C ARG A 107 5.76 5.96 7.03
N LEU A 108 5.68 7.29 7.08
CA LEU A 108 5.64 8.05 8.33
C LEU A 108 4.47 7.62 9.23
N CYS A 109 3.28 7.42 8.66
CA CYS A 109 2.11 6.92 9.40
C CYS A 109 2.39 5.55 10.04
N ARG A 110 3.03 4.63 9.31
CA ARG A 110 3.41 3.32 9.84
C ARG A 110 4.48 3.43 10.92
N SER A 111 5.52 4.23 10.72
CA SER A 111 6.57 4.49 11.72
C SER A 111 5.94 5.02 13.03
N THR A 112 5.02 5.98 12.91
CA THR A 112 4.33 6.58 14.06
C THR A 112 3.46 5.58 14.81
N LEU A 113 2.66 4.78 14.10
CA LEU A 113 1.83 3.73 14.70
C LEU A 113 2.70 2.69 15.41
N ALA A 114 3.78 2.25 14.76
CA ALA A 114 4.68 1.25 15.31
C ALA A 114 5.34 1.75 16.60
N ILE A 115 5.79 3.01 16.64
CA ILE A 115 6.35 3.65 17.84
C ILE A 115 5.31 3.75 18.95
N HIS A 116 4.08 4.16 18.64
CA HIS A 116 2.99 4.23 19.63
C HIS A 116 2.76 2.88 20.32
N LEU A 117 2.63 1.81 19.52
CA LEU A 117 2.43 0.45 20.04
C LEU A 117 3.65 -0.04 20.87
N THR A 118 4.87 0.28 20.44
CA THR A 118 6.09 -0.04 21.20
C THR A 118 6.10 0.67 22.56
N LEU A 119 5.81 1.96 22.61
CA LEU A 119 5.75 2.73 23.86
C LEU A 119 4.66 2.21 24.79
N GLU A 120 3.48 1.89 24.25
CA GLU A 120 2.39 1.30 25.03
C GLU A 120 2.80 -0.05 25.66
N ALA A 121 3.49 -0.90 24.90
CA ALA A 121 3.99 -2.18 25.40
C ALA A 121 5.04 -2.01 26.50
N GLN A 122 5.96 -1.04 26.36
CA GLN A 122 6.97 -0.72 27.38
C GLN A 122 6.32 -0.25 28.69
N VAL A 123 5.36 0.69 28.63
CA VAL A 123 4.65 1.19 29.82
C VAL A 123 3.91 0.05 30.55
N ARG A 124 3.26 -0.86 29.82
CA ARG A 124 2.58 -2.02 30.43
C ARG A 124 3.56 -2.98 31.11
N SER A 125 4.76 -3.14 30.56
CA SER A 125 5.80 -3.99 31.15
C SER A 125 6.39 -3.39 32.42
N ASP A 126 6.58 -2.08 32.47
CA ASP A 126 7.16 -1.38 33.63
C ASP A 126 6.16 -1.24 34.80
N THR A 127 4.86 -1.43 34.53
CA THR A 127 3.78 -1.33 35.52
C THR A 127 3.29 -2.67 36.06
N SER A 128 3.79 -3.80 35.54
CA SER A 128 3.46 -5.17 35.97
C SER A 128 4.56 -5.78 36.84
#